data_AF-A0AAV9T030-F1
#
_entry.id   AF-A0AAV9T030-F1
#
_cell.length_a   1.000
_cell.length_b   1.000
_cell.length_c   1.000
_cell.angle_alpha   90.00
_cell.angle_beta   90.00
_cell.angle_gamma   90.00
#
_symmetry.space_group_name_H-M   'P 1'
#
loop_
_entity.id
_entity.type
_entity.pdbx_description
1 polymer ?
#
loop_
_entity_poly.entity_id
_entity_poly.type
_entity_poly.pdbx_seq_one_letter_code
_entity_poly.pdbx_strand_id
1 'polypeptide(L)'
;MASEERPLGVTPPISSALPTEAENHAMQTLIDELRRQNTFESPADTQKRQMPSEKVLEHLARICDEFVKRVAREREKGNDALIRDARGKIFTYGSYRLGVYGPGSDIDTLVVAPKYVTRADYFEIFPDLLKEMAPPGAITDMAVVADAFVPIIKFEFSGISIDLIFSRIAMLKQLPKDFNVQDSGLLRGLDEAELRSLNGTRVTDEILSLVPEQATFKLALRAIKLWAQRRAIYANIMGFPGGVAWAMLVARVCQLYPKAASSVIVNKFFHIMRRWPWPQPVLLKQVEGGPLQVRVWNPKLYKGDQFHLMPVITPAYPSMCATYNITRSAMTVIQQELQRGCDITDAIMLGRNPWSDLFVKHTFFTQGYKYYISVITSSTDKEAHKVWSGYVESKVRVLVQGLEQHQSIALAHAFNKGYERRHRCANETEVHQVQAGNMSFLVKDGEVHDTSSVKIETEAGLNNMPVLKSGPAETTLGIKEETEPADIKQEMSSAANLKAEKEDHSVPAIDVFTTTHYIGLTLSEGAKSLDLSYQVDNFKSLCTTWEKYDPTLNCLAVQHVRSFNLPDDVFEPGEKKPQKPQKRQANANGSAQIKKRSASEENQQPPAKRQQASVTAAG
;
A
#
# COMPACT_ATOMS: atom_id res chain seq x y z
N MET A 1 -47.48 -17.12 -9.87
CA MET A 1 -47.04 -16.03 -8.97
C MET A 1 -45.59 -15.78 -9.29
N ALA A 2 -45.27 -14.63 -9.92
CA ALA A 2 -43.88 -14.24 -10.10
C ALA A 2 -43.28 -14.06 -8.71
N SER A 3 -42.18 -14.75 -8.40
CA SER A 3 -41.46 -14.55 -7.15
C SER A 3 -41.07 -13.06 -7.10
N GLU A 4 -41.63 -12.31 -6.16
CA GLU A 4 -41.14 -10.97 -5.85
C GLU A 4 -39.66 -11.11 -5.50
N GLU A 5 -38.78 -10.76 -6.45
CA GLU A 5 -37.34 -10.72 -6.23
C GLU A 5 -37.11 -9.73 -5.09
N ARG A 6 -36.74 -10.26 -3.92
CA ARG A 6 -36.44 -9.44 -2.75
C ARG A 6 -35.33 -8.45 -3.16
N PRO A 7 -35.53 -7.14 -2.99
CA PRO A 7 -34.57 -6.15 -3.47
C PRO A 7 -33.20 -6.38 -2.82
N LEU A 8 -32.14 -6.32 -3.63
CA LEU A 8 -30.76 -6.39 -3.14
C LEU A 8 -30.47 -5.19 -2.24
N GLY A 9 -29.94 -5.43 -1.04
CA GLY A 9 -29.60 -4.40 -0.07
C GLY A 9 -30.50 -4.38 1.17
N VAL A 10 -30.24 -3.41 2.05
CA VAL A 10 -30.99 -3.22 3.32
C VAL A 10 -32.14 -2.22 3.20
N THR A 11 -32.31 -1.59 2.03
CA THR A 11 -33.42 -0.66 1.73
C THR A 11 -33.89 -0.87 0.29
N PRO A 12 -35.12 -0.45 -0.05
CA PRO A 12 -35.57 -0.41 -1.45
C PRO A 12 -34.65 0.47 -2.34
N PRO A 13 -34.62 0.21 -3.67
CA PRO A 13 -33.97 1.10 -4.63
C PRO A 13 -34.51 2.53 -4.59
N ILE A 14 -33.65 3.52 -4.84
CA ILE A 14 -34.06 4.93 -4.99
C ILE A 14 -34.67 5.15 -6.37
N SER A 15 -34.10 4.54 -7.40
CA SER A 15 -34.61 4.61 -8.77
C SER A 15 -34.31 3.31 -9.52
N SER A 16 -35.28 2.85 -10.31
CA SER A 16 -35.13 1.73 -11.24
C SER A 16 -35.27 2.19 -12.70
N ALA A 17 -35.00 3.47 -12.98
CA ALA A 17 -35.00 3.99 -14.34
C ALA A 17 -33.90 3.32 -15.17
N LEU A 18 -34.21 3.02 -16.43
CA LEU A 18 -33.22 2.61 -17.42
C LEU A 18 -32.37 3.81 -17.85
N PRO A 19 -31.12 3.60 -18.30
CA PRO A 19 -30.26 4.69 -18.72
C PRO A 19 -30.79 5.35 -19.99
N THR A 20 -30.73 6.68 -20.02
CA THR A 20 -30.99 7.48 -21.21
C THR A 20 -29.84 7.37 -22.22
N GLU A 21 -30.06 7.80 -23.46
CA GLU A 21 -29.01 7.84 -24.48
C GLU A 21 -27.83 8.74 -24.07
N ALA A 22 -28.10 9.88 -23.44
CA ALA A 22 -27.07 10.78 -22.93
C ALA A 22 -26.22 10.11 -21.84
N GLU A 23 -26.84 9.36 -20.92
CA GLU A 23 -26.13 8.62 -19.86
C GLU A 23 -25.29 7.47 -20.42
N ASN A 24 -25.79 6.78 -21.46
CA ASN A 24 -25.04 5.75 -22.18
C ASN A 24 -23.85 6.36 -22.95
N HIS A 25 -24.01 7.53 -23.55
CA HIS A 25 -22.91 8.26 -24.17
C HIS A 25 -21.85 8.67 -23.13
N ALA A 26 -22.28 9.21 -21.98
CA ALA A 26 -21.38 9.52 -20.87
C ALA A 26 -20.66 8.28 -20.31
N MET A 27 -21.31 7.10 -20.34
CA MET A 27 -20.67 5.84 -19.98
C MET A 27 -19.60 5.44 -21.00
N GLN A 28 -19.85 5.62 -22.30
CA GLN A 28 -18.86 5.30 -23.34
C GLN A 28 -17.61 6.19 -23.20
N THR A 29 -17.80 7.49 -23.00
CA THR A 29 -16.67 8.42 -22.78
C THR A 29 -15.91 8.13 -21.48
N LEU A 30 -16.58 7.60 -20.45
CA LEU A 30 -15.91 7.12 -19.23
C LEU A 30 -15.02 5.92 -19.53
N ILE A 31 -15.51 4.94 -20.31
CA ILE A 31 -14.73 3.76 -20.69
C ILE A 31 -13.48 4.18 -21.46
N ASP A 32 -13.61 5.09 -22.42
CA ASP A 32 -12.50 5.55 -23.24
C ASP A 32 -11.46 6.31 -22.42
N GLU A 33 -11.90 7.14 -21.46
CA GLU A 33 -10.98 7.78 -20.52
C GLU A 33 -10.27 6.76 -19.62
N LEU A 34 -10.98 5.76 -19.08
CA LEU A 34 -10.39 4.72 -18.25
C LEU A 34 -9.36 3.86 -19.01
N ARG A 35 -9.55 3.66 -20.32
CA ARG A 35 -8.55 3.04 -21.21
C ARG A 35 -7.34 3.95 -21.37
N ARG A 36 -7.54 5.25 -21.62
CA ARG A 36 -6.46 6.23 -21.73
C ARG A 36 -5.61 6.34 -20.46
N GLN A 37 -6.23 6.14 -19.30
CA GLN A 37 -5.56 6.11 -17.99
C GLN A 37 -4.92 4.76 -17.65
N ASN A 38 -4.85 3.81 -18.60
CA ASN A 38 -4.26 2.47 -18.44
C ASN A 38 -4.83 1.69 -17.24
N THR A 39 -6.13 1.82 -16.97
CA THR A 39 -6.75 1.08 -15.85
C THR A 39 -7.11 -0.35 -16.21
N PHE A 40 -7.23 -0.68 -17.49
CA PHE A 40 -7.44 -2.03 -17.98
C PHE A 40 -6.09 -2.67 -18.31
N GLU A 41 -5.93 -3.95 -18.02
CA GLU A 41 -4.77 -4.68 -18.51
C GLU A 41 -4.82 -4.70 -20.05
N SER A 42 -3.74 -4.25 -20.70
CA SER A 42 -3.67 -4.30 -22.15
C SER A 42 -3.28 -5.71 -22.61
N PRO A 43 -3.72 -6.15 -23.81
CA PRO A 43 -3.23 -7.41 -24.38
C PRO A 43 -1.69 -7.49 -24.48
N ALA A 44 -1.03 -6.33 -24.63
CA ALA A 44 0.42 -6.24 -24.63
C ALA A 44 1.02 -6.49 -23.23
N ASP A 45 0.37 -6.05 -22.15
CA ASP A 45 0.81 -6.36 -20.78
C ASP A 45 0.60 -7.84 -20.45
N THR A 46 -0.47 -8.45 -20.96
CA THR A 46 -0.67 -9.90 -20.89
C THR A 46 0.38 -10.68 -21.70
N GLN A 47 0.86 -10.12 -22.82
CA GLN A 47 1.94 -10.71 -23.64
C GLN A 47 3.35 -10.48 -23.04
N LYS A 48 3.56 -9.40 -22.29
CA LYS A 48 4.82 -9.14 -21.55
C LYS A 48 5.01 -10.11 -20.39
N ARG A 49 3.92 -10.61 -19.80
CA ARG A 49 3.98 -11.68 -18.81
C ARG A 49 4.51 -12.94 -19.50
N GLN A 50 5.46 -13.62 -18.86
CA GLN A 50 5.99 -14.88 -19.39
C GLN A 50 4.88 -15.95 -19.44
N MET A 51 3.82 -15.78 -18.65
CA MET A 51 2.69 -16.69 -18.57
C MET A 51 1.36 -15.93 -18.29
N PRO A 52 0.24 -16.31 -18.92
CA PRO A 52 -1.09 -15.78 -18.57
C PRO A 52 -1.47 -16.09 -17.12
N SER A 53 -2.22 -15.19 -16.48
CA SER A 53 -2.66 -15.34 -15.09
C SER A 53 -3.47 -16.62 -14.86
N GLU A 54 -4.28 -17.06 -15.82
CA GLU A 54 -5.02 -18.31 -15.72
C GLU A 54 -4.08 -19.52 -15.61
N LYS A 55 -3.00 -19.55 -16.39
CA LYS A 55 -2.02 -20.63 -16.35
C LYS A 55 -1.20 -20.62 -15.06
N VAL A 56 -0.85 -19.43 -14.54
CA VAL A 56 -0.20 -19.30 -13.23
C VAL A 56 -1.10 -19.87 -12.14
N LEU A 57 -2.40 -19.56 -12.15
CA LEU A 57 -3.37 -20.12 -11.20
C LEU A 57 -3.55 -21.63 -11.36
N GLU A 58 -3.53 -22.18 -12.59
CA GLU A 58 -3.53 -23.62 -12.84
C GLU A 58 -2.28 -24.32 -12.28
N HIS A 59 -1.11 -23.69 -12.39
CA HIS A 59 0.12 -24.17 -11.75
C HIS A 59 -0.01 -24.14 -10.23
N LEU A 60 -0.45 -23.02 -9.65
CA LEU A 60 -0.65 -22.89 -8.20
C LEU A 60 -1.68 -23.89 -7.67
N ALA A 61 -2.74 -24.21 -8.42
CA ALA A 61 -3.71 -25.22 -8.05
C ALA A 61 -3.08 -26.62 -7.99
N ARG A 62 -2.23 -26.97 -8.95
CA ARG A 62 -1.49 -28.25 -8.94
C ARG A 62 -0.49 -28.33 -7.79
N ILE A 63 0.22 -27.25 -7.51
CA ILE A 63 1.15 -27.14 -6.38
C ILE A 63 0.40 -27.29 -5.05
N CYS A 64 -0.76 -26.66 -4.93
CA CYS A 64 -1.64 -26.77 -3.77
C CYS A 64 -2.12 -28.22 -3.53
N ASP A 65 -2.50 -28.94 -4.59
CA ASP A 65 -2.88 -30.35 -4.48
C ASP A 65 -1.71 -31.24 -4.05
N GLU A 66 -0.52 -31.04 -4.63
CA GLU A 66 0.66 -31.82 -4.25
C GLU A 66 1.13 -31.51 -2.83
N PHE A 67 1.05 -30.25 -2.40
CA PHE A 67 1.28 -29.84 -1.02
C PHE A 67 0.40 -30.63 -0.05
N VAL A 68 -0.91 -30.68 -0.27
CA VAL A 68 -1.83 -31.42 0.60
C VAL A 68 -1.53 -32.93 0.57
N LYS A 69 -1.16 -33.49 -0.59
CA LYS A 69 -0.76 -34.91 -0.70
C LYS A 69 0.52 -35.21 0.07
N ARG A 70 1.53 -34.35 0.01
CA ARG A 70 2.81 -34.53 0.73
C ARG A 70 2.56 -34.57 2.24
N VAL A 71 1.76 -33.63 2.75
CA VAL A 71 1.35 -33.63 4.16
C VAL A 71 0.49 -34.86 4.52
N ALA A 72 -0.42 -35.28 3.64
CA ALA A 72 -1.26 -36.47 3.87
C ALA A 72 -0.43 -37.75 3.99
N ARG A 73 0.60 -37.93 3.15
CA ARG A 73 1.53 -39.08 3.22
C ARG A 73 2.27 -39.16 4.55
N GLU A 74 2.51 -38.03 5.20
CA GLU A 74 3.21 -37.98 6.48
C GLU A 74 2.27 -38.15 7.67
N ARG A 75 1.14 -37.44 7.67
CA ARG A 75 0.23 -37.32 8.83
C ARG A 75 -0.92 -38.34 8.85
N GLU A 76 -1.27 -38.93 7.72
CA GLU A 76 -2.35 -39.94 7.60
C GLU A 76 -1.80 -41.26 7.02
N LYS A 77 -0.59 -41.65 7.44
CA LYS A 77 0.06 -42.92 7.07
C LYS A 77 -0.88 -44.11 7.32
N GLY A 78 -1.00 -44.98 6.31
CA GLY A 78 -1.87 -46.16 6.35
C GLY A 78 -3.31 -45.91 5.90
N ASN A 79 -3.67 -44.68 5.48
CA ASN A 79 -4.96 -44.37 4.89
C ASN A 79 -4.83 -44.06 3.38
N ASP A 80 -4.58 -45.09 2.58
CA ASP A 80 -4.28 -44.97 1.15
C ASP A 80 -5.41 -44.28 0.35
N ALA A 81 -6.66 -44.55 0.71
CA ALA A 81 -7.82 -43.88 0.11
C ALA A 81 -7.79 -42.37 0.37
N LEU A 82 -7.48 -41.96 1.60
CA LEU A 82 -7.36 -40.54 1.94
C LEU A 82 -6.19 -39.88 1.23
N ILE A 83 -5.03 -40.53 1.20
CA ILE A 83 -3.82 -39.98 0.56
C ILE A 83 -4.03 -39.83 -0.95
N ARG A 84 -4.64 -40.82 -1.61
CA ARG A 84 -4.96 -40.76 -3.04
C ARG A 84 -5.90 -39.61 -3.37
N ASP A 85 -6.92 -39.42 -2.54
CA ASP A 85 -7.99 -38.44 -2.76
C ASP A 85 -7.71 -37.10 -2.03
N ALA A 86 -6.53 -36.94 -1.44
CA ALA A 86 -6.08 -35.73 -0.76
C ALA A 86 -5.96 -34.59 -1.77
N ARG A 87 -6.57 -33.45 -1.44
CA ARG A 87 -6.61 -32.28 -2.31
C ARG A 87 -6.72 -30.99 -1.53
N GLY A 88 -6.08 -29.96 -2.09
CA GLY A 88 -6.24 -28.58 -1.67
C GLY A 88 -7.16 -27.84 -2.63
N LYS A 89 -7.40 -26.56 -2.34
CA LYS A 89 -8.05 -25.67 -3.29
C LYS A 89 -7.53 -24.26 -3.13
N ILE A 90 -7.24 -23.60 -4.24
CA ILE A 90 -6.92 -22.18 -4.23
C ILE A 90 -8.16 -21.34 -4.50
N PHE A 91 -8.22 -20.15 -3.91
CA PHE A 91 -9.24 -19.14 -4.17
C PHE A 91 -8.58 -17.79 -4.38
N THR A 92 -8.92 -17.09 -5.44
CA THR A 92 -8.51 -15.68 -5.59
C THR A 92 -9.49 -14.79 -4.84
N TYR A 93 -9.01 -13.70 -4.26
CA TYR A 93 -9.84 -12.67 -3.66
C TYR A 93 -9.40 -11.28 -4.14
N GLY A 94 -9.93 -10.23 -3.51
CA GLY A 94 -9.44 -8.87 -3.74
C GLY A 94 -9.72 -8.35 -5.15
N SER A 95 -8.81 -7.51 -5.67
CA SER A 95 -9.05 -6.74 -6.90
C SER A 95 -9.11 -7.63 -8.15
N TYR A 96 -8.32 -8.71 -8.16
CA TYR A 96 -8.30 -9.70 -9.24
C TYR A 96 -9.65 -10.42 -9.34
N ARG A 97 -10.12 -11.00 -8.22
CA ARG A 97 -11.41 -11.71 -8.17
C ARG A 97 -12.60 -10.81 -8.46
N LEU A 98 -12.57 -9.54 -8.02
CA LEU A 98 -13.58 -8.55 -8.37
C LEU A 98 -13.56 -8.17 -9.87
N GLY A 99 -12.50 -8.48 -10.61
CA GLY A 99 -12.34 -8.10 -12.02
C GLY A 99 -12.03 -6.61 -12.23
N VAL A 100 -11.45 -5.94 -11.22
CA VAL A 100 -11.12 -4.51 -11.22
C VAL A 100 -9.63 -4.23 -11.00
N TYR A 101 -8.79 -5.22 -11.30
CA TYR A 101 -7.33 -5.13 -11.29
C TYR A 101 -6.83 -4.36 -12.54
N GLY A 102 -5.66 -3.73 -12.41
CA GLY A 102 -4.98 -3.02 -13.49
C GLY A 102 -3.58 -3.62 -13.77
N PRO A 103 -2.82 -3.03 -14.70
CA PRO A 103 -1.44 -3.41 -14.95
C PRO A 103 -0.61 -3.38 -13.67
N GLY A 104 0.18 -4.42 -13.43
CA GLY A 104 1.03 -4.55 -12.23
C GLY A 104 0.28 -4.79 -10.92
N SER A 105 -1.04 -5.03 -10.93
CA SER A 105 -1.77 -5.47 -9.74
C SER A 105 -1.35 -6.90 -9.36
N ASP A 106 -1.25 -7.13 -8.06
CA ASP A 106 -1.03 -8.43 -7.45
C ASP A 106 -2.26 -9.35 -7.57
N ILE A 107 -2.03 -10.66 -7.50
CA ILE A 107 -3.07 -11.67 -7.38
C ILE A 107 -3.09 -12.20 -5.95
N ASP A 108 -4.01 -11.64 -5.17
CA ASP A 108 -4.46 -12.12 -3.87
C ASP A 108 -4.99 -13.56 -3.95
N THR A 109 -4.28 -14.52 -3.37
CA THR A 109 -4.59 -15.96 -3.46
C THR A 109 -4.60 -16.62 -2.08
N LEU A 110 -5.65 -17.39 -1.80
CA LEU A 110 -5.83 -18.20 -0.59
C LEU A 110 -5.66 -19.68 -0.92
N VAL A 111 -4.77 -20.36 -0.21
CA VAL A 111 -4.66 -21.82 -0.14
C VAL A 111 -5.58 -22.36 0.94
N VAL A 112 -6.48 -23.27 0.56
CA VAL A 112 -7.36 -23.98 1.49
C VAL A 112 -7.00 -25.46 1.54
N ALA A 113 -6.83 -25.99 2.76
CA ALA A 113 -6.46 -27.38 2.98
C ALA A 113 -7.34 -28.08 4.03
N PRO A 114 -7.38 -29.44 4.06
CA PRO A 114 -8.05 -30.20 5.12
C PRO A 114 -7.44 -30.01 6.51
N LYS A 115 -8.16 -30.45 7.54
CA LYS A 115 -7.83 -30.22 8.96
C LYS A 115 -6.45 -30.72 9.42
N TYR A 116 -5.90 -31.75 8.77
CA TYR A 116 -4.61 -32.33 9.12
C TYR A 116 -3.42 -31.51 8.62
N VAL A 117 -3.65 -30.55 7.72
CA VAL A 117 -2.63 -29.62 7.23
C VAL A 117 -2.60 -28.39 8.14
N THR A 118 -1.42 -28.05 8.63
CA THR A 118 -1.19 -26.94 9.56
C THR A 118 -0.49 -25.77 8.86
N ARG A 119 -0.53 -24.60 9.51
CA ARG A 119 0.22 -23.42 9.04
C ARG A 119 1.73 -23.65 9.05
N ALA A 120 2.24 -24.46 9.98
CA ALA A 120 3.65 -24.83 10.02
C ALA A 120 4.03 -25.62 8.75
N ASP A 121 3.22 -26.63 8.38
CA ASP A 121 3.43 -27.39 7.14
C ASP A 121 3.41 -26.46 5.91
N TYR A 122 2.51 -25.48 5.89
CA TYR A 122 2.42 -24.50 4.81
C TYR A 122 3.72 -23.71 4.64
N PHE A 123 4.28 -23.16 5.71
CA PHE A 123 5.52 -22.38 5.62
C PHE A 123 6.78 -23.22 5.43
N GLU A 124 6.76 -24.48 5.86
CA GLU A 124 7.88 -25.40 5.68
C GLU A 124 7.93 -25.97 4.26
N ILE A 125 6.80 -26.41 3.71
CA ILE A 125 6.77 -27.23 2.49
C ILE A 125 6.42 -26.41 1.25
N PHE A 126 5.51 -25.45 1.35
CA PHE A 126 4.98 -24.75 0.18
C PHE A 126 6.03 -23.91 -0.57
N PRO A 127 6.95 -23.17 0.10
CA PRO A 127 8.00 -22.41 -0.59
C PRO A 127 8.90 -23.26 -1.49
N ASP A 128 9.27 -24.46 -1.03
CA ASP A 128 10.14 -25.34 -1.80
C ASP A 128 9.37 -26.03 -2.92
N LEU A 129 8.10 -26.42 -2.69
CA LEU A 129 7.23 -26.92 -3.76
C LEU A 129 7.02 -25.91 -4.89
N LEU A 130 6.93 -24.61 -4.58
CA LEU A 130 6.89 -23.56 -5.59
C LEU A 130 8.11 -23.63 -6.51
N LYS A 131 9.32 -23.78 -5.94
CA LYS A 131 10.57 -23.89 -6.72
C LYS A 131 10.69 -25.21 -7.46
N GLU A 132 10.25 -26.32 -6.86
CA GLU A 132 10.34 -27.68 -7.43
C GLU A 132 9.40 -27.85 -8.64
N MET A 133 8.19 -27.30 -8.57
CA MET A 133 7.11 -27.60 -9.53
C MET A 133 6.81 -26.46 -10.52
N ALA A 134 7.27 -25.24 -10.26
CA ALA A 134 7.20 -24.15 -11.24
C ALA A 134 8.26 -24.34 -12.34
N PRO A 135 8.06 -23.75 -13.53
CA PRO A 135 9.10 -23.72 -14.55
C PRO A 135 10.42 -23.12 -13.98
N PRO A 136 11.59 -23.59 -14.44
CA PRO A 136 12.87 -23.06 -13.96
C PRO A 136 12.96 -21.54 -14.12
N GLY A 137 13.32 -20.85 -13.04
CA GLY A 137 13.43 -19.38 -13.01
C GLY A 137 12.09 -18.63 -13.00
N ALA A 138 10.94 -19.32 -12.91
CA ALA A 138 9.64 -18.67 -12.89
C ALA A 138 9.29 -18.02 -11.54
N ILE A 139 9.85 -18.52 -10.43
CA ILE A 139 9.63 -17.96 -9.09
C ILE A 139 10.77 -17.01 -8.75
N THR A 140 10.46 -15.72 -8.57
CA THR A 140 11.40 -14.67 -8.17
C THR A 140 10.86 -13.91 -6.96
N ASP A 141 11.72 -13.12 -6.31
CA ASP A 141 11.36 -12.20 -5.21
C ASP A 141 10.53 -12.83 -4.07
N MET A 142 10.83 -14.09 -3.74
CA MET A 142 10.10 -14.81 -2.71
C MET A 142 10.46 -14.30 -1.30
N ALA A 143 9.45 -13.82 -0.58
CA ALA A 143 9.53 -13.38 0.80
C ALA A 143 8.47 -14.11 1.65
N VAL A 144 8.93 -14.85 2.65
CA VAL A 144 8.07 -15.57 3.59
C VAL A 144 7.88 -14.73 4.85
N VAL A 145 6.64 -14.39 5.18
CA VAL A 145 6.31 -13.52 6.33
C VAL A 145 5.32 -14.23 7.25
N ALA A 146 5.83 -15.03 8.18
CA ALA A 146 5.03 -15.83 9.12
C ALA A 146 4.44 -15.01 10.28
N ASP A 147 5.11 -13.93 10.70
CA ASP A 147 4.75 -13.11 11.86
C ASP A 147 3.78 -11.94 11.54
N ALA A 148 3.25 -11.88 10.31
CA ALA A 148 2.35 -10.81 9.91
C ALA A 148 0.95 -10.97 10.53
N PHE A 149 0.16 -9.88 10.52
CA PHE A 149 -1.24 -9.94 10.93
C PHE A 149 -2.01 -11.02 10.15
N VAL A 150 -1.80 -11.13 8.83
CA VAL A 150 -2.18 -12.31 8.07
C VAL A 150 -0.88 -12.92 7.55
N PRO A 151 -0.46 -14.10 8.06
CA PRO A 151 0.75 -14.76 7.59
C PRO A 151 0.69 -15.03 6.09
N ILE A 152 1.75 -14.68 5.37
CA ILE A 152 1.74 -14.57 3.90
C ILE A 152 3.08 -15.00 3.29
N ILE A 153 3.03 -15.59 2.10
CA ILE A 153 4.18 -15.78 1.21
C ILE A 153 3.96 -14.85 0.02
N LYS A 154 4.89 -13.93 -0.21
CA LYS A 154 4.90 -13.03 -1.36
C LYS A 154 5.95 -13.48 -2.34
N PHE A 155 5.65 -13.51 -3.63
CA PHE A 155 6.60 -13.87 -4.67
C PHE A 155 6.11 -13.36 -6.02
N GLU A 156 6.99 -13.36 -7.00
CA GLU A 156 6.62 -13.20 -8.40
C GLU A 156 6.64 -14.56 -9.08
N PHE A 157 5.58 -14.87 -9.84
CA PHE A 157 5.48 -16.04 -10.70
C PHE A 157 5.39 -15.56 -12.15
N SER A 158 6.47 -15.74 -12.91
CA SER A 158 6.50 -15.49 -14.37
C SER A 158 6.09 -14.06 -14.75
N GLY A 159 6.52 -13.04 -13.99
CA GLY A 159 6.12 -11.64 -14.22
C GLY A 159 4.91 -11.17 -13.42
N ILE A 160 4.33 -12.03 -12.56
CA ILE A 160 3.09 -11.73 -11.83
C ILE A 160 3.32 -11.82 -10.33
N SER A 161 3.12 -10.71 -9.62
CA SER A 161 3.16 -10.68 -8.15
C SER A 161 1.98 -11.46 -7.57
N ILE A 162 2.26 -12.43 -6.70
CA ILE A 162 1.30 -13.27 -5.99
C ILE A 162 1.45 -13.06 -4.49
N ASP A 163 0.33 -12.74 -3.84
CA ASP A 163 0.21 -12.68 -2.39
C ASP A 163 -0.54 -13.94 -1.94
N LEU A 164 0.17 -14.90 -1.34
CA LEU A 164 -0.35 -16.23 -1.02
C LEU A 164 -0.54 -16.42 0.49
N ILE A 165 -1.79 -16.60 0.91
CA ILE A 165 -2.18 -16.83 2.31
C ILE A 165 -2.75 -18.23 2.48
N PHE A 166 -2.85 -18.71 3.72
CA PHE A 166 -3.25 -20.07 4.03
C PHE A 166 -4.36 -20.14 5.09
N SER A 167 -5.31 -21.05 4.90
CA SER A 167 -6.26 -21.45 5.94
C SER A 167 -6.66 -22.92 5.79
N ARG A 168 -6.72 -23.66 6.90
CA ARG A 168 -7.31 -25.00 6.88
C ARG A 168 -8.81 -24.95 7.10
N ILE A 169 -9.50 -26.05 6.81
CA ILE A 169 -10.89 -26.27 7.22
C ILE A 169 -10.90 -27.32 8.33
N ALA A 170 -10.95 -26.85 9.58
CA ALA A 170 -10.80 -27.71 10.76
C ALA A 170 -11.87 -28.83 10.85
N MET A 171 -13.02 -28.64 10.19
CA MET A 171 -14.12 -29.61 10.20
C MET A 171 -14.02 -30.69 9.13
N LEU A 172 -13.14 -30.56 8.14
CA LEU A 172 -13.10 -31.48 7.01
C LEU A 172 -11.77 -32.25 6.97
N LYS A 173 -11.87 -33.60 6.94
CA LYS A 173 -10.72 -34.47 6.61
C LYS A 173 -10.42 -34.51 5.11
N GLN A 174 -11.39 -34.20 4.26
CA GLN A 174 -11.22 -34.12 2.80
C GLN A 174 -12.07 -32.97 2.27
N LEU A 175 -11.57 -32.25 1.27
CA LEU A 175 -12.32 -31.20 0.61
C LEU A 175 -13.17 -31.80 -0.54
N PRO A 176 -14.50 -31.60 -0.58
CA PRO A 176 -15.35 -32.01 -1.70
C PRO A 176 -14.91 -31.36 -3.02
N LYS A 177 -15.02 -32.05 -4.17
CA LYS A 177 -14.56 -31.51 -5.48
C LYS A 177 -15.03 -30.06 -5.73
N ASP A 178 -16.32 -29.80 -5.49
CA ASP A 178 -16.96 -28.49 -5.66
C ASP A 178 -16.93 -27.60 -4.42
N PHE A 179 -15.94 -27.79 -3.54
CA PHE A 179 -15.79 -27.05 -2.28
C PHE A 179 -15.78 -25.52 -2.50
N ASN A 180 -16.49 -24.81 -1.63
CA ASN A 180 -16.47 -23.35 -1.53
C ASN A 180 -16.41 -22.92 -0.06
N VAL A 181 -16.06 -21.66 0.17
CA VAL A 181 -15.83 -21.12 1.53
C VAL A 181 -17.02 -20.33 2.09
N GLN A 182 -18.19 -20.37 1.44
CA GLN A 182 -19.33 -19.50 1.78
C GLN A 182 -20.05 -19.92 3.06
N ASP A 183 -20.08 -21.21 3.38
CA ASP A 183 -20.72 -21.70 4.59
C ASP A 183 -19.99 -21.22 5.86
N SER A 184 -20.68 -20.42 6.68
CA SER A 184 -20.19 -19.92 7.97
C SER A 184 -19.88 -21.03 8.98
N GLY A 185 -20.43 -22.24 8.81
CA GLY A 185 -20.09 -23.42 9.60
C GLY A 185 -18.62 -23.86 9.45
N LEU A 186 -17.99 -23.54 8.33
CA LEU A 186 -16.59 -23.86 8.04
C LEU A 186 -15.59 -23.06 8.89
N LEU A 187 -16.05 -21.99 9.53
CA LEU A 187 -15.24 -21.13 10.39
C LEU A 187 -14.98 -21.75 11.78
N ARG A 188 -15.68 -22.84 12.13
CA ARG A 188 -15.53 -23.52 13.43
C ARG A 188 -14.14 -24.13 13.57
N GLY A 189 -13.49 -23.87 14.70
CA GLY A 189 -12.18 -24.45 15.05
C GLY A 189 -10.97 -23.76 14.40
N LEU A 190 -11.20 -22.62 13.74
CA LEU A 190 -10.13 -21.80 13.15
C LEU A 190 -9.60 -20.78 14.15
N ASP A 191 -8.31 -20.50 14.09
CA ASP A 191 -7.72 -19.38 14.81
C ASP A 191 -8.02 -18.04 14.13
N GLU A 192 -7.65 -16.92 14.78
CA GLU A 192 -7.96 -15.60 14.23
C GLU A 192 -7.32 -15.31 12.86
N ALA A 193 -6.11 -15.82 12.61
CA ALA A 193 -5.41 -15.60 11.35
C ALA A 193 -6.01 -16.44 10.21
N GLU A 194 -6.45 -17.66 10.50
CA GLU A 194 -7.21 -18.53 9.58
C GLU A 194 -8.58 -17.92 9.24
N LEU A 195 -9.29 -17.37 10.24
CA LEU A 195 -10.55 -16.65 10.06
C LEU A 195 -10.37 -15.43 9.15
N ARG A 196 -9.34 -14.62 9.42
CA ARG A 196 -9.00 -13.45 8.59
C ARG A 196 -8.68 -13.85 7.15
N SER A 197 -7.94 -14.94 6.96
CA SER A 197 -7.56 -15.44 5.64
C SER A 197 -8.76 -15.88 4.80
N LEU A 198 -9.73 -16.59 5.41
CA LEU A 198 -10.97 -16.99 4.71
C LEU A 198 -11.89 -15.80 4.40
N ASN A 199 -11.92 -14.81 5.30
CA ASN A 199 -12.82 -13.66 5.16
C ASN A 199 -12.57 -12.84 3.90
N GLY A 200 -11.32 -12.72 3.43
CA GLY A 200 -11.01 -12.02 2.18
C GLY A 200 -11.78 -12.57 0.97
N THR A 201 -11.79 -13.90 0.83
CA THR A 201 -12.52 -14.61 -0.24
C THR A 201 -14.03 -14.49 -0.04
N ARG A 202 -14.53 -14.77 1.17
CA ARG A 202 -15.97 -14.71 1.50
C ARG A 202 -16.56 -13.33 1.23
N VAL A 203 -15.89 -12.26 1.68
CA VAL A 203 -16.34 -10.87 1.46
C VAL A 203 -16.38 -10.53 -0.03
N THR A 204 -15.36 -10.94 -0.79
CA THR A 204 -15.29 -10.63 -2.21
C THR A 204 -16.43 -11.26 -3.00
N ASP A 205 -16.69 -12.55 -2.77
CA ASP A 205 -17.79 -13.27 -3.40
C ASP A 205 -19.16 -12.73 -2.96
N GLU A 206 -19.33 -12.38 -1.68
CA GLU A 206 -20.58 -11.77 -1.21
C GLU A 206 -20.83 -10.42 -1.89
N ILE A 207 -19.82 -9.55 -2.05
CA ILE A 207 -19.99 -8.28 -2.79
C ILE A 207 -20.51 -8.54 -4.20
N LEU A 208 -19.93 -9.51 -4.92
CA LEU A 208 -20.35 -9.85 -6.29
C LEU A 208 -21.78 -10.42 -6.35
N SER A 209 -22.21 -11.13 -5.31
CA SER A 209 -23.59 -11.64 -5.20
C SER A 209 -24.61 -10.58 -4.80
N LEU A 210 -24.16 -9.47 -4.23
CA LEU A 210 -25.00 -8.40 -3.66
C LEU A 210 -25.15 -7.18 -4.58
N VAL A 211 -24.59 -7.24 -5.79
CA VAL A 211 -24.76 -6.20 -6.83
C VAL A 211 -25.71 -6.69 -7.93
N PRO A 212 -26.62 -5.83 -8.42
CA PRO A 212 -27.61 -6.22 -9.42
C PRO A 212 -27.00 -6.49 -10.80
N GLU A 213 -26.01 -5.70 -11.20
CA GLU A 213 -25.32 -5.85 -12.49
C GLU A 213 -23.80 -5.75 -12.27
N GLN A 214 -23.10 -6.87 -12.46
CA GLN A 214 -21.67 -6.95 -12.18
C GLN A 214 -20.83 -6.12 -13.15
N ALA A 215 -21.22 -6.03 -14.44
CA ALA A 215 -20.47 -5.25 -15.41
C ALA A 215 -20.47 -3.76 -15.04
N THR A 216 -21.66 -3.24 -14.69
CA THR A 216 -21.85 -1.87 -14.24
C THR A 216 -21.04 -1.56 -12.98
N PHE A 217 -21.11 -2.47 -12.00
CA PHE A 217 -20.36 -2.36 -10.74
C PHE A 217 -18.84 -2.31 -10.99
N LYS A 218 -18.30 -3.23 -11.80
CA LYS A 218 -16.86 -3.32 -12.07
C LYS A 218 -16.33 -2.04 -12.73
N LEU A 219 -17.05 -1.52 -13.72
CA LEU A 219 -16.66 -0.30 -14.42
C LEU A 219 -16.72 0.93 -13.50
N ALA A 220 -17.77 1.06 -12.69
CA ALA A 220 -17.88 2.15 -11.72
C ALA A 220 -16.79 2.06 -10.64
N LEU A 221 -16.50 0.85 -10.14
CA LEU A 221 -15.44 0.64 -9.15
C LEU A 221 -14.04 0.95 -9.72
N ARG A 222 -13.77 0.64 -11.00
CA ARG A 222 -12.52 1.07 -11.66
C ARG A 222 -12.38 2.60 -11.64
N ALA A 223 -13.43 3.34 -11.97
CA ALA A 223 -13.44 4.80 -11.91
C ALA A 223 -13.19 5.33 -10.49
N ILE A 224 -13.91 4.81 -9.49
CA ILE A 224 -13.75 5.25 -8.09
C ILE A 224 -12.37 4.89 -7.54
N LYS A 225 -11.80 3.73 -7.88
CA LYS A 225 -10.43 3.37 -7.50
C LYS A 225 -9.41 4.34 -8.09
N LEU A 226 -9.48 4.60 -9.39
CA LEU A 226 -8.59 5.55 -10.06
C LEU A 226 -8.71 6.94 -9.45
N TRP A 227 -9.93 7.42 -9.23
CA TRP A 227 -10.20 8.69 -8.56
C TRP A 227 -9.56 8.72 -7.16
N ALA A 228 -9.86 7.75 -6.30
CA ALA A 228 -9.35 7.73 -4.93
C ALA A 228 -7.81 7.68 -4.88
N GLN A 229 -7.18 6.93 -5.78
CA GLN A 229 -5.72 6.90 -5.92
C GLN A 229 -5.16 8.25 -6.38
N ARG A 230 -5.74 8.86 -7.43
CA ARG A 230 -5.33 10.17 -7.94
C ARG A 230 -5.52 11.28 -6.93
N ARG A 231 -6.52 11.16 -6.05
CA ARG A 231 -6.81 12.11 -4.98
C ARG A 231 -6.09 11.80 -3.65
N ALA A 232 -5.21 10.79 -3.63
CA ALA A 232 -4.45 10.35 -2.45
C ALA A 232 -5.30 10.00 -1.22
N ILE A 233 -6.49 9.44 -1.43
CA ILE A 233 -7.41 8.99 -0.38
C ILE A 233 -7.63 7.47 -0.44
N TYR A 234 -6.60 6.73 -0.84
CA TYR A 234 -6.60 5.27 -0.93
C TYR A 234 -5.41 4.72 -0.14
N ALA A 235 -5.61 4.38 1.14
CA ALA A 235 -4.63 3.73 2.03
C ALA A 235 -5.24 3.44 3.42
N ASN A 236 -5.63 2.19 3.70
CA ASN A 236 -6.21 1.81 5.00
C ASN A 236 -5.24 2.05 6.17
N ILE A 237 -3.96 1.80 5.97
CA ILE A 237 -2.92 2.02 6.98
C ILE A 237 -2.79 3.51 7.37
N MET A 238 -3.04 4.42 6.43
CA MET A 238 -3.02 5.88 6.62
C MET A 238 -4.37 6.48 7.04
N GLY A 239 -5.38 5.64 7.31
CA GLY A 239 -6.70 6.10 7.75
C GLY A 239 -7.65 6.51 6.62
N PHE A 240 -7.41 6.07 5.39
CA PHE A 240 -8.34 6.21 4.27
C PHE A 240 -8.97 4.87 3.88
N PRO A 241 -10.09 4.82 3.14
CA PRO A 241 -10.66 3.55 2.72
C PRO A 241 -9.70 2.76 1.82
N GLY A 242 -9.57 1.45 2.09
CA GLY A 242 -8.88 0.51 1.21
C GLY A 242 -9.77 -0.02 0.08
N GLY A 243 -9.23 -0.92 -0.73
CA GLY A 243 -9.94 -1.44 -1.93
C GLY A 243 -11.30 -2.08 -1.64
N VAL A 244 -11.39 -2.89 -0.59
CA VAL A 244 -12.66 -3.55 -0.20
C VAL A 244 -13.70 -2.54 0.30
N ALA A 245 -13.27 -1.50 1.02
CA ALA A 245 -14.18 -0.46 1.49
C ALA A 245 -14.76 0.34 0.32
N TRP A 246 -13.92 0.74 -0.65
CA TRP A 246 -14.40 1.39 -1.88
C TRP A 246 -15.34 0.48 -2.68
N ALA A 247 -15.03 -0.82 -2.78
CA ALA A 247 -15.91 -1.79 -3.43
C ALA A 247 -17.29 -1.85 -2.78
N MET A 248 -17.36 -1.90 -1.44
CA MET A 248 -18.65 -1.91 -0.72
C MET A 248 -19.42 -0.61 -0.86
N LEU A 249 -18.74 0.55 -0.84
CA LEU A 249 -19.39 1.85 -1.06
C LEU A 249 -20.02 1.91 -2.47
N VAL A 250 -19.30 1.47 -3.50
CA VAL A 250 -19.83 1.41 -4.88
C VAL A 250 -20.97 0.38 -4.99
N ALA A 251 -20.81 -0.81 -4.41
CA ALA A 251 -21.84 -1.84 -4.41
C ALA A 251 -23.14 -1.35 -3.77
N ARG A 252 -23.05 -0.56 -2.70
CA ARG A 252 -24.23 0.04 -2.07
C ARG A 252 -24.97 0.98 -3.00
N VAL A 253 -24.25 1.76 -3.80
CA VAL A 253 -24.85 2.67 -4.80
C VAL A 253 -25.51 1.86 -5.92
N CYS A 254 -24.88 0.78 -6.37
CA CYS A 254 -25.49 -0.14 -7.35
C CYS A 254 -26.81 -0.73 -6.86
N GLN A 255 -26.90 -1.12 -5.58
CA GLN A 255 -28.16 -1.58 -4.98
C GLN A 255 -29.27 -0.52 -5.01
N LEU A 256 -28.92 0.76 -4.86
CA LEU A 256 -29.88 1.86 -4.86
C LEU A 256 -30.32 2.27 -6.28
N TYR A 257 -29.55 1.90 -7.30
CA TYR A 257 -29.79 2.23 -8.71
C TYR A 257 -29.58 0.99 -9.60
N PRO A 258 -30.40 -0.06 -9.46
CA PRO A 258 -30.11 -1.39 -10.02
C PRO A 258 -30.08 -1.46 -11.55
N LYS A 259 -30.68 -0.49 -12.23
CA LYS A 259 -30.77 -0.44 -13.70
C LYS A 259 -29.97 0.70 -14.33
N ALA A 260 -29.16 1.42 -13.55
CA ALA A 260 -28.42 2.57 -14.04
C ALA A 260 -27.12 2.20 -14.76
N ALA A 261 -26.67 3.05 -15.69
CA ALA A 261 -25.37 2.94 -16.34
C ALA A 261 -24.23 3.30 -15.38
N SER A 262 -23.00 2.86 -15.65
CA SER A 262 -21.85 3.13 -14.78
C SER A 262 -21.55 4.62 -14.60
N SER A 263 -21.78 5.45 -15.63
CA SER A 263 -21.67 6.91 -15.56
C SER A 263 -22.58 7.49 -14.47
N VAL A 264 -23.83 7.03 -14.43
CA VAL A 264 -24.82 7.40 -13.42
C VAL A 264 -24.42 6.87 -12.04
N ILE A 265 -23.94 5.62 -11.93
CA ILE A 265 -23.45 5.08 -10.66
C ILE A 265 -22.30 5.93 -10.11
N VAL A 266 -21.34 6.35 -10.94
CA VAL A 266 -20.22 7.21 -10.52
C VAL A 266 -20.73 8.57 -10.06
N ASN A 267 -21.66 9.22 -10.77
CA ASN A 267 -22.27 10.46 -10.31
C ASN A 267 -23.05 10.29 -8.99
N LYS A 268 -23.92 9.28 -8.91
CA LYS A 268 -24.73 9.00 -7.71
C LYS A 268 -23.88 8.58 -6.52
N PHE A 269 -22.73 7.96 -6.73
CA PHE A 269 -21.77 7.68 -5.68
C PHE A 269 -21.37 8.95 -4.93
N PHE A 270 -20.98 10.01 -5.63
CA PHE A 270 -20.62 11.26 -4.98
C PHE A 270 -21.82 11.91 -4.28
N HIS A 271 -22.99 11.93 -4.92
CA HIS A 271 -24.21 12.50 -4.32
C HIS A 271 -24.64 11.78 -3.04
N ILE A 272 -24.56 10.45 -3.02
CA ILE A 272 -24.96 9.63 -1.88
C ILE A 272 -23.90 9.70 -0.78
N MET A 273 -22.63 9.42 -1.10
CA MET A 273 -21.60 9.28 -0.07
C MET A 273 -21.27 10.60 0.62
N ARG A 274 -21.42 11.72 -0.09
CA ARG A 274 -21.28 13.06 0.48
C ARG A 274 -22.39 13.39 1.49
N ARG A 275 -23.64 13.04 1.16
CA ARG A 275 -24.81 13.30 2.01
C ARG A 275 -25.09 12.16 3.00
N TRP A 276 -24.27 11.12 3.01
CA TRP A 276 -24.48 9.98 3.87
C TRP A 276 -24.41 10.43 5.34
N PRO A 277 -25.39 10.07 6.19
CA PRO A 277 -25.48 10.56 7.56
C PRO A 277 -24.51 9.82 8.49
N TRP A 278 -23.20 10.02 8.30
CA TRP A 278 -22.17 9.45 9.17
C TRP A 278 -22.40 9.84 10.65
N PRO A 279 -22.27 8.91 11.61
CA PRO A 279 -21.66 7.58 11.51
C PRO A 279 -22.64 6.43 11.22
N GLN A 280 -23.79 6.67 10.59
CA GLN A 280 -24.68 5.57 10.17
C GLN A 280 -23.92 4.60 9.25
N PRO A 281 -23.96 3.27 9.50
CA PRO A 281 -23.14 2.32 8.75
C PRO A 281 -23.66 2.09 7.33
N VAL A 282 -22.73 1.91 6.40
CA VAL A 282 -23.01 1.36 5.08
C VAL A 282 -23.08 -0.16 5.19
N LEU A 283 -24.25 -0.72 4.89
CA LEU A 283 -24.53 -2.16 4.90
C LEU A 283 -24.98 -2.63 3.52
N LEU A 284 -24.41 -3.75 3.03
CA LEU A 284 -24.85 -4.39 1.78
C LEU A 284 -25.94 -5.45 2.00
N LYS A 285 -26.03 -6.01 3.20
CA LYS A 285 -27.08 -6.93 3.65
C LYS A 285 -27.28 -6.75 5.15
N GLN A 286 -28.35 -7.32 5.71
CA GLN A 286 -28.55 -7.31 7.16
C GLN A 286 -27.41 -8.07 7.85
N VAL A 287 -26.93 -7.55 8.98
CA VAL A 287 -25.87 -8.21 9.75
C VAL A 287 -26.47 -9.48 10.37
N GLU A 288 -25.94 -10.63 9.96
CA GLU A 288 -26.40 -11.93 10.41
C GLU A 288 -25.62 -12.37 11.67
N GLY A 289 -26.33 -13.02 12.59
CA GLY A 289 -25.67 -13.84 13.61
C GLY A 289 -25.04 -15.07 12.95
N GLY A 290 -24.11 -15.73 13.64
CA GLY A 290 -23.49 -16.93 13.11
C GLY A 290 -23.16 -17.96 14.17
N PRO A 291 -22.58 -19.09 13.74
CA PRO A 291 -22.46 -20.28 14.58
C PRO A 291 -21.32 -20.20 15.62
N LEU A 292 -20.60 -19.08 15.69
CA LEU A 292 -19.45 -18.91 16.59
C LEU A 292 -19.73 -17.77 17.58
N GLN A 293 -19.12 -17.85 18.75
CA GLN A 293 -19.08 -16.71 19.69
C GLN A 293 -17.92 -15.78 19.37
N VAL A 294 -17.91 -15.24 18.16
CA VAL A 294 -16.92 -14.23 17.72
C VAL A 294 -17.54 -12.84 17.73
N ARG A 295 -16.70 -11.82 17.91
CA ARG A 295 -17.13 -10.44 17.85
C ARG A 295 -17.63 -10.11 16.43
N VAL A 296 -18.90 -9.73 16.33
CA VAL A 296 -19.50 -9.13 15.14
C VAL A 296 -19.66 -7.63 15.40
N TRP A 297 -19.37 -6.79 14.41
CA TRP A 297 -19.49 -5.34 14.55
C TRP A 297 -20.87 -4.95 15.08
N ASN A 298 -20.91 -4.32 16.25
CA ASN A 298 -22.14 -3.92 16.90
C ASN A 298 -21.89 -2.72 17.83
N PRO A 299 -22.21 -1.48 17.38
CA PRO A 299 -21.99 -0.28 18.18
C PRO A 299 -22.91 -0.20 19.40
N LYS A 300 -23.99 -0.99 19.49
CA LYS A 300 -24.83 -1.01 20.70
C LYS A 300 -24.19 -1.82 21.83
N LEU A 301 -23.37 -2.81 21.50
CA LEU A 301 -22.73 -3.71 22.47
C LEU A 301 -21.28 -3.31 22.76
N TYR A 302 -20.51 -2.92 21.74
CA TYR A 302 -19.07 -2.66 21.86
C TYR A 302 -18.76 -1.17 21.77
N LYS A 303 -18.25 -0.59 22.87
CA LYS A 303 -17.84 0.84 22.90
C LYS A 303 -16.86 1.21 21.79
N GLY A 304 -15.91 0.33 21.46
CA GLY A 304 -14.96 0.56 20.37
C GLY A 304 -15.64 0.82 19.03
N ASP A 305 -16.71 0.08 18.73
CA ASP A 305 -17.46 0.21 17.48
C ASP A 305 -18.25 1.52 17.40
N GLN A 306 -18.58 2.14 18.55
CA GLN A 306 -19.27 3.44 18.62
C GLN A 306 -18.40 4.59 18.14
N PHE A 307 -17.08 4.44 18.20
CA PHE A 307 -16.13 5.48 17.79
C PHE A 307 -15.79 5.46 16.31
N HIS A 308 -16.30 4.50 15.53
CA HIS A 308 -16.09 4.46 14.10
C HIS A 308 -16.80 5.63 13.40
N LEU A 309 -16.03 6.48 12.71
CA LEU A 309 -16.54 7.72 12.13
C LEU A 309 -17.31 7.51 10.83
N MET A 310 -16.82 6.64 9.94
CA MET A 310 -17.45 6.33 8.66
C MET A 310 -17.55 4.80 8.46
N PRO A 311 -18.39 4.08 9.22
CA PRO A 311 -18.38 2.63 9.23
C PRO A 311 -18.91 2.03 7.91
N VAL A 312 -18.08 1.22 7.26
CA VAL A 312 -18.43 0.40 6.08
C VAL A 312 -18.27 -1.07 6.47
N ILE A 313 -19.37 -1.82 6.49
CA ILE A 313 -19.41 -3.12 7.15
C ILE A 313 -19.31 -4.25 6.13
N THR A 314 -18.41 -5.20 6.37
CA THR A 314 -18.24 -6.38 5.52
C THR A 314 -19.48 -7.27 5.58
N PRO A 315 -19.99 -7.74 4.41
CA PRO A 315 -21.24 -8.48 4.35
C PRO A 315 -21.08 -9.91 4.91
N ALA A 316 -19.92 -10.54 4.69
CA ALA A 316 -19.68 -11.90 5.18
C ALA A 316 -19.53 -11.96 6.70
N TYR A 317 -20.14 -12.99 7.30
CA TYR A 317 -19.98 -13.30 8.71
C TYR A 317 -18.55 -13.81 9.00
N PRO A 318 -17.92 -13.40 10.13
CA PRO A 318 -18.39 -12.35 11.04
C PRO A 318 -18.17 -10.94 10.46
N SER A 319 -19.23 -10.12 10.44
CA SER A 319 -19.17 -8.78 9.89
C SER A 319 -18.26 -7.87 10.71
N MET A 320 -17.40 -7.11 10.03
CA MET A 320 -16.42 -6.19 10.63
C MET A 320 -16.50 -4.82 9.93
N CYS A 321 -16.04 -3.78 10.61
CA CYS A 321 -15.86 -2.48 9.99
C CYS A 321 -14.57 -2.48 9.16
N ALA A 322 -14.65 -2.22 7.85
CA ALA A 322 -13.49 -2.13 6.96
C ALA A 322 -12.78 -0.76 6.99
N THR A 323 -13.33 0.19 7.73
CA THR A 323 -12.90 1.60 7.77
C THR A 323 -12.66 2.09 9.20
N TYR A 324 -12.35 1.17 10.12
CA TYR A 324 -12.09 1.47 11.54
C TYR A 324 -10.89 2.41 11.76
N ASN A 325 -9.99 2.53 10.78
CA ASN A 325 -8.83 3.42 10.81
C ASN A 325 -9.14 4.88 10.42
N ILE A 326 -10.35 5.21 9.97
CA ILE A 326 -10.65 6.60 9.56
C ILE A 326 -10.59 7.54 10.77
N THR A 327 -9.73 8.57 10.67
CA THR A 327 -9.59 9.67 11.66
C THR A 327 -10.49 10.85 11.32
N ARG A 328 -10.60 11.85 12.22
CA ARG A 328 -11.41 13.05 11.95
C ARG A 328 -10.84 13.85 10.78
N SER A 329 -9.52 13.91 10.71
CA SER A 329 -8.82 14.58 9.61
C SER A 329 -9.05 13.86 8.29
N ALA A 330 -8.91 12.52 8.26
CA ALA A 330 -9.17 11.75 7.05
C ALA A 330 -10.64 11.85 6.59
N MET A 331 -11.61 11.79 7.52
CA MET A 331 -13.03 12.01 7.23
C MET A 331 -13.26 13.38 6.58
N THR A 332 -12.61 14.44 7.09
CA THR A 332 -12.71 15.79 6.54
C THR A 332 -12.18 15.85 5.10
N VAL A 333 -11.03 15.24 4.83
CA VAL A 333 -10.45 15.16 3.47
C VAL A 333 -11.36 14.36 2.53
N ILE A 334 -11.89 13.21 2.97
CA ILE A 334 -12.82 12.40 2.19
C ILE A 334 -14.07 13.20 1.83
N GLN A 335 -14.65 13.93 2.79
CA GLN A 335 -15.83 14.78 2.55
C GLN A 335 -15.55 15.90 1.53
N GLN A 336 -14.39 16.55 1.61
CA GLN A 336 -13.96 17.56 0.63
C GLN A 336 -13.82 16.97 -0.79
N GLU A 337 -13.19 15.81 -0.91
CA GLU A 337 -13.01 15.14 -2.20
C GLU A 337 -14.33 14.58 -2.77
N LEU A 338 -15.25 14.13 -1.91
CA LEU A 338 -16.60 13.74 -2.32
C LEU A 338 -17.42 14.93 -2.84
N GLN A 339 -17.31 16.11 -2.20
CA GLN A 339 -17.91 17.35 -2.70
C GLN A 339 -17.31 17.74 -4.05
N ARG A 340 -15.98 17.75 -4.19
CA ARG A 340 -15.30 18.01 -5.46
C ARG A 340 -15.76 17.04 -6.56
N GLY A 341 -15.83 15.75 -6.26
CA GLY A 341 -16.31 14.73 -7.20
C GLY A 341 -17.78 14.92 -7.61
N CYS A 342 -18.63 15.36 -6.67
CA CYS A 342 -20.02 15.71 -6.94
C CYS A 342 -20.11 16.84 -7.98
N ASP A 343 -19.40 17.94 -7.75
CA ASP A 343 -19.46 19.12 -8.63
C ASP A 343 -18.93 18.81 -10.04
N ILE A 344 -17.83 18.06 -10.12
CA ILE A 344 -17.22 17.66 -11.40
C ILE A 344 -18.14 16.69 -12.16
N THR A 345 -18.67 15.66 -11.50
CA THR A 345 -19.53 14.69 -12.18
C THR A 345 -20.86 15.31 -12.59
N ASP A 346 -21.41 16.28 -11.87
CA ASP A 346 -22.58 17.03 -12.32
C ASP A 346 -22.29 17.79 -13.61
N ALA A 347 -21.13 18.46 -13.71
CA ALA A 347 -20.72 19.13 -14.94
C ALA A 347 -20.51 18.15 -16.11
N ILE A 348 -19.92 16.98 -15.85
CA ILE A 348 -19.73 15.92 -16.85
C ILE A 348 -21.08 15.38 -17.35
N MET A 349 -22.01 15.08 -16.45
CA MET A 349 -23.34 14.56 -16.83
C MET A 349 -24.16 15.59 -17.60
N LEU A 350 -23.87 16.89 -17.46
CA LEU A 350 -24.42 17.98 -18.27
C LEU A 350 -23.65 18.24 -19.58
N GLY A 351 -22.62 17.44 -19.89
CA GLY A 351 -21.80 17.58 -21.10
C GLY A 351 -20.84 18.78 -21.10
N ARG A 352 -20.55 19.37 -19.94
CA ARG A 352 -19.72 20.58 -19.82
C ARG A 352 -18.24 20.29 -19.62
N ASN A 353 -17.92 19.12 -19.05
CA ASN A 353 -16.56 18.72 -18.70
C ASN A 353 -16.27 17.27 -19.14
N PRO A 354 -15.02 16.93 -19.45
CA PRO A 354 -14.59 15.55 -19.71
C PRO A 354 -14.31 14.77 -18.41
N TRP A 355 -14.35 13.44 -18.49
CA TRP A 355 -14.01 12.55 -17.36
C TRP A 355 -12.59 12.71 -16.83
N SER A 356 -11.65 13.20 -17.65
CA SER A 356 -10.27 13.46 -17.24
C SER A 356 -10.17 14.41 -16.05
N ASP A 357 -11.12 15.33 -15.90
CA ASP A 357 -11.15 16.32 -14.81
C ASP A 357 -11.35 15.66 -13.44
N LEU A 358 -12.10 14.56 -13.41
CA LEU A 358 -12.32 13.78 -12.19
C LEU A 358 -11.00 13.13 -11.71
N PHE A 359 -10.16 12.70 -12.66
CA PHE A 359 -8.93 11.95 -12.42
C PHE A 359 -7.66 12.81 -12.35
N VAL A 360 -7.81 14.14 -12.28
CA VAL A 360 -6.71 15.07 -12.01
C VAL A 360 -6.06 14.73 -10.68
N LYS A 361 -4.73 14.60 -10.69
CA LYS A 361 -3.91 14.29 -9.52
C LYS A 361 -4.10 15.32 -8.40
N HIS A 362 -3.98 14.86 -7.16
CA HIS A 362 -3.97 15.68 -5.96
C HIS A 362 -2.91 16.77 -6.03
N THR A 363 -3.09 17.81 -5.20
CA THR A 363 -2.12 18.90 -5.04
C THR A 363 -1.38 18.83 -3.71
N PHE A 364 -1.37 17.66 -3.05
CA PHE A 364 -0.86 17.47 -1.68
C PHE A 364 0.45 18.21 -1.40
N PHE A 365 1.53 17.95 -2.15
CA PHE A 365 2.85 18.59 -1.96
C PHE A 365 3.01 19.97 -2.60
N THR A 366 2.10 20.35 -3.50
CA THR A 366 2.20 21.59 -4.28
C THR A 366 1.40 22.71 -3.62
N GLN A 367 0.08 22.67 -3.74
CA GLN A 367 -0.82 23.73 -3.28
C GLN A 367 -1.64 23.33 -2.05
N GLY A 368 -1.60 22.05 -1.65
CA GLY A 368 -2.43 21.50 -0.58
C GLY A 368 -2.09 22.07 0.79
N TYR A 369 -0.80 22.12 1.15
CA TYR A 369 -0.37 22.54 2.49
C TYR A 369 0.84 23.46 2.48
N LYS A 370 0.90 24.35 3.49
CA LYS A 370 2.04 25.24 3.75
C LYS A 370 3.08 24.60 4.67
N TYR A 371 2.63 23.70 5.55
CA TYR A 371 3.43 23.04 6.58
C TYR A 371 3.22 21.53 6.50
N TYR A 372 4.29 20.79 6.75
CA TYR A 372 4.31 19.33 6.75
C TYR A 372 5.08 18.83 7.96
N ILE A 373 4.72 17.64 8.42
CA ILE A 373 5.56 16.80 9.27
C ILE A 373 6.14 15.69 8.40
N SER A 374 7.44 15.48 8.49
CA SER A 374 8.15 14.37 7.86
C SER A 374 8.50 13.35 8.94
N VAL A 375 7.97 12.13 8.83
CA VAL A 375 8.31 11.00 9.69
C VAL A 375 9.30 10.14 8.93
N ILE A 376 10.57 10.18 9.34
CA ILE A 376 11.70 9.56 8.65
C ILE A 376 12.13 8.35 9.47
N THR A 377 12.01 7.18 8.85
CA THR A 377 12.56 5.94 9.37
C THR A 377 13.84 5.62 8.63
N SER A 378 14.82 5.04 9.32
CA SER A 378 16.08 4.68 8.69
C SER A 378 16.72 3.48 9.36
N SER A 379 17.44 2.67 8.57
CA SER A 379 18.35 1.63 9.07
C SER A 379 19.55 1.45 8.14
N THR A 380 20.66 0.95 8.69
CA THR A 380 21.87 0.59 7.95
C THR A 380 21.81 -0.81 7.34
N ASP A 381 20.79 -1.61 7.68
CA ASP A 381 20.53 -2.91 7.07
C ASP A 381 19.19 -2.91 6.32
N LYS A 382 19.15 -3.55 5.16
CA LYS A 382 17.99 -3.53 4.26
C LYS A 382 16.80 -4.31 4.82
N GLU A 383 17.06 -5.49 5.37
CA GLU A 383 15.99 -6.36 5.87
C GLU A 383 15.44 -5.85 7.21
N ALA A 384 16.33 -5.35 8.08
CA ALA A 384 15.96 -4.63 9.29
C ALA A 384 15.12 -3.38 8.94
N HIS A 385 15.54 -2.59 7.93
CA HIS A 385 14.78 -1.42 7.47
C HIS A 385 13.36 -1.78 7.03
N LYS A 386 13.20 -2.86 6.27
CA LYS A 386 11.88 -3.30 5.77
C LYS A 386 10.93 -3.61 6.92
N VAL A 387 11.42 -4.31 7.95
CA VAL A 387 10.65 -4.64 9.14
C VAL A 387 10.34 -3.39 9.98
N TRP A 388 11.34 -2.53 10.19
CA TRP A 388 11.21 -1.31 10.99
C TRP A 388 10.29 -0.26 10.35
N SER A 389 10.51 0.06 9.08
CA SER A 389 9.72 1.04 8.35
C SER A 389 8.25 0.63 8.25
N GLY A 390 7.95 -0.66 8.01
CA GLY A 390 6.59 -1.19 8.01
C GLY A 390 5.91 -1.10 9.39
N TYR A 391 6.65 -1.32 10.47
CA TYR A 391 6.12 -1.13 11.83
C TYR A 391 5.77 0.34 12.08
N VAL A 392 6.68 1.28 11.79
CA VAL A 392 6.43 2.71 11.98
C VAL A 392 5.32 3.21 11.07
N GLU A 393 5.24 2.75 9.82
CA GLU A 393 4.14 3.04 8.89
C GLU A 393 2.78 2.72 9.54
N SER A 394 2.67 1.56 10.20
CA SER A 394 1.45 1.15 10.92
C SER A 394 1.06 2.08 12.07
N LYS A 395 2.00 2.92 12.55
CA LYS A 395 1.80 3.87 13.65
C LYS A 395 1.64 5.32 13.19
N VAL A 396 1.95 5.68 11.95
CA VAL A 396 1.84 7.09 11.45
C VAL A 396 0.43 7.65 11.71
N ARG A 397 -0.61 6.83 11.56
CA ARG A 397 -1.99 7.21 11.88
C ARG A 397 -2.18 7.60 13.35
N VAL A 398 -1.47 6.98 14.29
CA VAL A 398 -1.52 7.33 15.72
C VAL A 398 -0.97 8.73 15.95
N LEU A 399 0.10 9.11 15.25
CA LEU A 399 0.58 10.50 15.26
C LEU A 399 -0.49 11.46 14.73
N VAL A 400 -1.14 11.15 13.61
CA VAL A 400 -2.26 11.95 13.08
C VAL A 400 -3.37 12.14 14.13
N GLN A 401 -3.74 11.07 14.86
CA GLN A 401 -4.74 11.14 15.93
C GLN A 401 -4.31 12.04 17.08
N GLY A 402 -3.03 12.06 17.45
CA GLY A 402 -2.50 12.99 18.44
C GLY A 402 -2.47 14.43 17.94
N LEU A 403 -2.13 14.64 16.67
CA LEU A 403 -2.06 15.96 16.04
C LEU A 403 -3.44 16.61 15.90
N GLU A 404 -4.46 15.87 15.48
CA GLU A 404 -5.81 16.41 15.28
C GLU A 404 -6.52 16.81 16.58
N GLN A 405 -6.00 16.40 17.73
CA GLN A 405 -6.46 16.83 19.05
C GLN A 405 -5.79 18.12 19.52
N HIS A 406 -4.71 18.55 18.87
CA HIS A 406 -3.97 19.75 19.25
C HIS A 406 -4.74 21.01 18.82
N GLN A 407 -4.94 21.96 19.74
CA GLN A 407 -5.80 23.14 19.54
C GLN A 407 -5.39 24.02 18.34
N SER A 408 -4.08 24.11 18.07
CA SER A 408 -3.54 24.88 16.93
C SER A 408 -3.64 24.16 15.57
N ILE A 409 -4.07 22.89 15.53
CA ILE A 409 -4.19 22.10 14.30
C ILE A 409 -5.67 21.99 13.92
N ALA A 410 -6.02 22.52 12.75
CA ALA A 410 -7.35 22.34 12.18
C ALA A 410 -7.47 21.04 11.37
N LEU A 411 -6.37 20.59 10.74
CA LEU A 411 -6.32 19.37 9.95
C LEU A 411 -4.92 18.77 9.93
N ALA A 412 -4.81 17.45 10.13
CA ALA A 412 -3.59 16.67 9.93
C ALA A 412 -3.82 15.59 8.87
N HIS A 413 -3.35 15.81 7.65
CA HIS A 413 -3.57 14.92 6.50
C HIS A 413 -2.32 14.08 6.22
N ALA A 414 -2.30 12.81 6.61
CA ALA A 414 -1.25 11.87 6.20
C ALA A 414 -1.34 11.57 4.70
N PHE A 415 -0.22 11.68 3.99
CA PHE A 415 -0.13 11.23 2.61
C PHE A 415 -0.28 9.70 2.53
N ASN A 416 -0.79 9.20 1.42
CA ASN A 416 -1.22 7.81 1.30
C ASN A 416 -0.09 6.79 1.08
N LYS A 417 1.17 7.22 0.94
CA LYS A 417 2.33 6.35 0.76
C LYS A 417 3.61 6.95 1.35
N GLY A 418 4.57 6.09 1.68
CA GLY A 418 5.94 6.48 2.02
C GLY A 418 6.83 6.66 0.79
N TYR A 419 7.95 7.35 0.99
CA TYR A 419 9.03 7.50 0.01
C TYR A 419 10.26 6.74 0.49
N GLU A 420 10.57 5.63 -0.18
CA GLU A 420 11.74 4.79 0.07
C GLU A 420 12.96 5.32 -0.66
N ARG A 421 14.12 5.30 0.00
CA ARG A 421 15.37 5.84 -0.54
C ARG A 421 16.57 5.04 -0.01
N ARG A 422 17.65 5.02 -0.79
CA ARG A 422 18.95 4.50 -0.40
C ARG A 422 19.99 5.62 -0.47
N HIS A 423 20.82 5.70 0.56
CA HIS A 423 21.91 6.65 0.66
C HIS A 423 23.22 5.92 0.86
N ARG A 424 24.31 6.50 0.37
CA ARG A 424 25.66 5.97 0.56
C ARG A 424 26.51 6.98 1.32
N CYS A 425 26.90 6.60 2.53
CA CYS A 425 27.61 7.44 3.48
C CYS A 425 29.05 6.94 3.67
N ALA A 426 30.02 7.83 3.78
CA ALA A 426 31.42 7.48 4.00
C ALA A 426 31.76 7.27 5.49
N ASN A 427 30.96 7.83 6.40
CA ASN A 427 31.24 7.82 7.84
C ASN A 427 29.95 7.99 8.66
N GLU A 428 30.06 7.77 9.98
CA GLU A 428 28.93 7.89 10.92
C GLU A 428 28.31 9.29 10.97
N THR A 429 29.08 10.35 10.71
CA THR A 429 28.54 11.72 10.70
C THR A 429 27.54 11.90 9.55
N GLU A 430 27.85 11.37 8.38
CA GLU A 430 26.94 11.37 7.23
C GLU A 430 25.72 10.49 7.47
N VAL A 431 25.88 9.34 8.13
CA VAL A 431 24.76 8.49 8.57
C VAL A 431 23.81 9.29 9.46
N HIS A 432 24.31 10.00 10.47
CA HIS A 432 23.48 10.84 11.33
C HIS A 432 22.78 11.98 10.58
N GLN A 433 23.42 12.55 9.56
CA GLN A 433 22.78 13.56 8.71
C GLN A 433 21.62 12.96 7.91
N VAL A 434 21.78 11.77 7.32
CA VAL A 434 20.72 11.06 6.60
C VAL A 434 19.58 10.67 7.54
N GLN A 435 19.89 10.16 8.73
CA GLN A 435 18.91 9.88 9.79
C GLN A 435 18.14 11.15 10.18
N ALA A 436 18.80 12.31 10.14
CA ALA A 436 18.19 13.62 10.29
C ALA A 436 17.65 14.21 8.96
N GLY A 437 17.29 13.38 7.98
CA GLY A 437 16.57 13.80 6.78
C GLY A 437 17.39 14.54 5.72
N ASN A 438 18.73 14.53 5.81
CA ASN A 438 19.58 15.06 4.76
C ASN A 438 19.49 14.18 3.50
N MET A 439 19.35 14.83 2.34
CA MET A 439 19.16 14.21 1.04
C MET A 439 20.43 14.23 0.15
N SER A 440 21.53 14.80 0.64
CA SER A 440 22.76 14.99 -0.15
C SER A 440 23.46 13.68 -0.55
N PHE A 441 23.18 12.58 0.13
CA PHE A 441 23.85 11.28 -0.04
C PHE A 441 22.99 10.26 -0.80
N LEU A 442 21.91 10.73 -1.44
CA LEU A 442 20.97 9.89 -2.15
C LEU A 442 21.64 9.21 -3.36
N VAL A 443 21.58 7.88 -3.40
CA VAL A 443 22.01 7.10 -4.57
C VAL A 443 20.96 7.27 -5.66
N LYS A 444 21.37 7.70 -6.86
CA LYS A 444 20.47 7.76 -8.02
C LYS A 444 20.34 6.36 -8.63
N ASP A 445 19.15 6.01 -9.10
CA ASP A 445 18.80 4.70 -9.68
C ASP A 445 19.66 4.25 -10.90
N GLY A 446 20.62 5.07 -11.36
CA GLY A 446 21.56 4.74 -12.44
C GLY A 446 22.97 4.31 -12.01
N GLU A 447 23.31 4.33 -10.72
CA GLU A 447 24.64 3.94 -10.19
C GLU A 447 24.63 2.56 -9.51
N VAL A 448 23.96 1.59 -10.13
CA VAL A 448 24.00 0.18 -9.68
C VAL A 448 25.28 -0.46 -10.23
N HIS A 449 26.42 -0.16 -9.63
CA HIS A 449 27.54 -1.09 -9.63
C HIS A 449 27.41 -1.98 -8.40
N ASP A 450 26.94 -3.20 -8.64
CA ASP A 450 26.89 -4.27 -7.66
C ASP A 450 28.31 -4.72 -7.36
N THR A 451 28.97 -4.09 -6.39
CA THR A 451 30.26 -4.58 -5.86
C THR A 451 30.00 -5.71 -4.88
N SER A 452 29.44 -6.80 -5.41
CA SER A 452 29.34 -8.09 -4.71
C SER A 452 29.55 -9.25 -5.69
N SER A 453 30.62 -9.16 -6.49
CA SER A 453 31.14 -10.30 -7.26
C SER A 453 32.67 -10.32 -7.20
N VAL A 454 33.21 -10.91 -6.13
CA VAL A 454 34.58 -11.42 -6.16
C VAL A 454 34.57 -12.61 -7.11
N LYS A 455 35.13 -12.42 -8.30
CA LYS A 455 35.41 -13.49 -9.25
C LYS A 455 36.54 -14.33 -8.67
N ILE A 456 36.25 -15.58 -8.30
CA ILE A 456 37.28 -16.61 -8.18
C ILE A 456 37.44 -17.18 -9.59
N GLU A 457 38.52 -16.80 -10.26
CA GLU A 457 38.97 -17.44 -11.49
C GLU A 457 39.44 -18.86 -11.15
N THR A 458 38.82 -19.86 -11.80
CA THR A 458 39.26 -21.24 -11.78
C THR A 458 39.93 -21.52 -13.12
N GLU A 459 41.26 -21.66 -13.12
CA GLU A 459 41.98 -22.34 -14.20
C GLU A 459 42.09 -23.83 -13.88
N ALA A 460 41.85 -24.65 -14.90
CA ALA A 460 41.81 -26.10 -14.87
C ALA A 460 43.20 -26.73 -15.02
N GLY A 461 43.43 -27.91 -14.41
CA GLY A 461 44.51 -28.81 -14.87
C GLY A 461 44.99 -29.92 -13.92
N LEU A 462 44.34 -31.09 -14.02
CA LEU A 462 44.92 -32.46 -14.02
C LEU A 462 45.56 -33.13 -12.76
N ASN A 463 44.96 -34.29 -12.43
CA ASN A 463 45.55 -35.58 -12.02
C ASN A 463 46.33 -35.72 -10.70
N ASN A 464 45.73 -36.37 -9.70
CA ASN A 464 46.00 -37.78 -9.33
C ASN A 464 45.28 -38.18 -8.03
N MET A 465 44.60 -39.33 -8.07
CA MET A 465 44.29 -40.19 -6.90
C MET A 465 45.60 -40.72 -6.28
N PRO A 466 45.68 -41.18 -5.00
CA PRO A 466 44.74 -42.15 -4.39
C PRO A 466 44.47 -41.94 -2.86
N VAL A 467 43.26 -42.21 -2.34
CA VAL A 467 42.82 -43.44 -1.61
C VAL A 467 42.93 -43.38 -0.06
N LEU A 468 41.88 -43.94 0.59
CA LEU A 468 41.76 -44.53 1.94
C LEU A 468 41.33 -43.69 3.18
N LYS A 469 40.07 -43.98 3.58
CA LYS A 469 39.61 -44.58 4.86
C LYS A 469 39.26 -43.72 6.10
N SER A 470 38.02 -44.00 6.55
CA SER A 470 37.50 -44.21 7.92
C SER A 470 37.48 -43.04 8.92
N GLY A 471 36.28 -42.71 9.39
CA GLY A 471 36.01 -41.94 10.64
C GLY A 471 36.29 -42.78 11.91
N PRO A 472 35.54 -42.61 13.01
CA PRO A 472 34.64 -41.53 13.44
C PRO A 472 34.99 -40.99 14.85
N ALA A 473 34.07 -40.21 15.44
CA ALA A 473 33.90 -39.99 16.89
C ALA A 473 34.93 -39.03 17.54
N GLU A 474 34.66 -38.24 18.58
CA GLU A 474 33.46 -37.91 19.36
C GLU A 474 33.88 -36.74 20.30
N THR A 475 32.87 -36.07 20.87
CA THR A 475 32.83 -35.54 22.25
C THR A 475 33.84 -34.48 22.78
N THR A 476 33.26 -33.26 22.91
CA THR A 476 33.10 -32.47 24.15
C THR A 476 34.26 -31.80 24.91
N LEU A 477 34.05 -30.47 25.06
CA LEU A 477 33.97 -29.66 26.29
C LEU A 477 35.21 -29.44 27.18
N GLY A 478 35.35 -28.18 27.61
CA GLY A 478 35.97 -27.79 28.88
C GLY A 478 37.11 -26.77 28.71
N ILE A 479 36.86 -25.46 28.67
CA ILE A 479 36.63 -24.54 29.81
C ILE A 479 37.94 -24.12 30.52
N LYS A 480 38.22 -22.79 30.45
CA LYS A 480 38.89 -21.87 31.42
C LYS A 480 40.37 -22.11 31.73
N GLU A 481 41.18 -21.13 32.13
CA GLU A 481 41.05 -19.70 32.44
C GLU A 481 42.48 -19.12 32.42
N GLU A 482 42.58 -17.82 32.09
CA GLU A 482 43.48 -16.81 32.67
C GLU A 482 44.98 -17.09 32.85
N THR A 483 45.81 -16.18 32.31
CA THR A 483 46.58 -15.21 33.14
C THR A 483 47.40 -14.25 32.26
N GLU A 484 47.31 -12.96 32.59
CA GLU A 484 48.16 -11.85 32.14
C GLU A 484 49.59 -11.90 32.78
N PRO A 485 50.40 -10.81 32.76
CA PRO A 485 51.05 -10.11 31.65
C PRO A 485 52.57 -9.94 31.91
N ALA A 486 53.35 -9.42 30.96
CA ALA A 486 54.58 -8.69 31.30
C ALA A 486 55.09 -7.77 30.18
N ASP A 487 55.24 -6.50 30.55
CA ASP A 487 55.90 -5.39 29.86
C ASP A 487 57.34 -5.67 29.42
N ILE A 488 57.75 -5.12 28.27
CA ILE A 488 59.11 -4.59 28.06
C ILE A 488 59.04 -3.29 27.23
N LYS A 489 59.46 -2.18 27.85
CA LYS A 489 59.95 -0.96 27.17
C LYS A 489 61.44 -1.13 26.88
N GLN A 490 61.93 -0.73 25.70
CA GLN A 490 62.83 0.42 25.55
C GLN A 490 63.36 0.60 24.12
N GLU A 491 63.55 1.87 23.80
CA GLU A 491 63.93 2.51 22.54
C GLU A 491 65.41 2.33 22.14
N MET A 492 65.66 2.40 20.83
CA MET A 492 66.55 3.35 20.12
C MET A 492 67.34 2.67 19.00
N SER A 493 67.13 3.10 17.75
CA SER A 493 68.13 3.86 16.98
C SER A 493 67.79 3.90 15.48
N SER A 494 68.34 4.93 14.87
CA SER A 494 68.07 5.56 13.59
C SER A 494 68.43 4.77 12.33
N ALA A 495 67.69 5.09 11.25
CA ALA A 495 68.17 5.52 9.93
C ALA A 495 67.74 4.66 8.73
N ALA A 496 67.35 5.40 7.69
CA ALA A 496 67.31 5.11 6.25
C ALA A 496 65.93 4.86 5.62
N ASN A 497 65.54 5.87 4.81
CA ASN A 497 64.49 5.88 3.79
C ASN A 497 64.34 4.55 3.03
N LEU A 498 63.09 4.17 2.71
CA LEU A 498 62.66 3.76 1.36
C LEU A 498 61.13 3.53 1.31
N LYS A 499 60.47 4.34 0.46
CA LYS A 499 59.18 4.13 -0.21
C LYS A 499 57.93 3.84 0.64
N ALA A 500 57.13 4.88 0.81
CA ALA A 500 55.73 4.78 1.21
C ALA A 500 54.92 3.99 0.16
N GLU A 501 54.52 2.78 0.51
CA GLU A 501 53.31 2.17 -0.02
C GLU A 501 52.13 2.90 0.62
N LYS A 502 51.33 3.59 -0.20
CA LYS A 502 50.02 4.08 0.23
C LYS A 502 49.11 2.86 0.34
N GLU A 503 48.95 2.33 1.55
CA GLU A 503 47.81 1.50 1.87
C GLU A 503 46.54 2.37 1.78
N ASP A 504 45.69 2.04 0.82
CA ASP A 504 44.38 2.65 0.63
C ASP A 504 43.45 2.11 1.72
N HIS A 505 43.43 2.76 2.88
CA HIS A 505 42.42 2.54 3.90
C HIS A 505 41.09 3.20 3.46
N SER A 506 40.46 2.67 2.40
CA SER A 506 39.08 3.04 2.10
C SER A 506 38.15 2.30 3.08
N VAL A 507 37.65 3.01 4.10
CA VAL A 507 36.55 2.51 4.94
C VAL A 507 35.39 2.15 4.02
N PRO A 508 34.80 0.94 4.13
CA PRO A 508 33.70 0.55 3.27
C PRO A 508 32.53 1.53 3.47
N ALA A 509 31.99 2.03 2.36
CA ALA A 509 30.85 2.94 2.39
C ALA A 509 29.65 2.26 3.07
N ILE A 510 28.96 3.01 3.94
CA ILE A 510 27.81 2.56 4.71
C ILE A 510 26.56 2.90 3.93
N ASP A 511 25.77 1.88 3.58
CA ASP A 511 24.44 2.11 3.03
C ASP A 511 23.44 2.45 4.15
N VAL A 512 22.58 3.44 3.89
CA VAL A 512 21.48 3.80 4.78
C VAL A 512 20.19 3.79 3.97
N PHE A 513 19.26 2.96 4.41
CA PHE A 513 17.92 2.86 3.84
C PHE A 513 16.99 3.77 4.63
N THR A 514 16.15 4.54 3.94
CA THR A 514 15.19 5.43 4.61
C THR A 514 13.80 5.32 3.99
N THR A 515 12.75 5.42 4.82
CA THR A 515 11.37 5.57 4.35
C THR A 515 10.76 6.78 5.03
N THR A 516 10.28 7.75 4.24
CA THR A 516 9.68 8.99 4.76
C THR A 516 8.18 9.08 4.48
N HIS A 517 7.39 9.32 5.53
CA HIS A 517 5.98 9.62 5.44
C HIS A 517 5.74 11.11 5.70
N TYR A 518 4.75 11.70 5.00
CA TYR A 518 4.43 13.12 5.12
C TYR A 518 3.02 13.33 5.66
N ILE A 519 2.87 14.30 6.57
CA ILE A 519 1.58 14.74 7.09
C ILE A 519 1.45 16.23 6.79
N GLY A 520 0.51 16.62 5.92
CA GLY A 520 0.19 18.01 5.64
C GLY A 520 -0.64 18.62 6.78
N LEU A 521 -0.30 19.85 7.17
CA LEU A 521 -0.97 20.53 8.27
C LEU A 521 -1.71 21.79 7.79
N THR A 522 -2.96 21.91 8.24
CA THR A 522 -3.69 23.20 8.25
C THR A 522 -3.78 23.67 9.69
N LEU A 523 -3.35 24.90 9.95
CA LEU A 523 -3.39 25.49 11.28
C LEU A 523 -4.75 26.13 11.54
N SER A 524 -5.20 26.11 12.80
CA SER A 524 -6.37 26.84 13.25
C SER A 524 -6.18 28.34 13.09
N GLU A 525 -7.27 29.08 12.84
CA GLU A 525 -7.23 30.53 12.73
C GLU A 525 -6.67 31.16 14.03
N GLY A 526 -5.72 32.09 13.90
CA GLY A 526 -5.11 32.76 15.05
C GLY A 526 -3.97 32.00 15.74
N ALA A 527 -3.63 30.77 15.31
CA ALA A 527 -2.48 30.05 15.85
C ALA A 527 -1.14 30.77 15.52
N LYS A 528 -0.45 31.28 16.56
CA LYS A 528 0.81 32.03 16.44
C LYS A 528 2.06 31.18 16.71
N SER A 529 1.93 30.11 17.49
CA SER A 529 3.00 29.17 17.83
C SER A 529 2.49 27.74 17.69
N LEU A 530 3.36 26.84 17.25
CA LEU A 530 3.06 25.44 17.01
C LEU A 530 4.16 24.58 17.64
N ASP A 531 4.00 24.30 18.93
CA ASP A 531 4.79 23.29 19.61
C ASP A 531 4.06 21.95 19.52
N LEU A 532 4.66 20.98 18.82
CA LEU A 532 4.13 19.62 18.67
C LEU A 532 5.03 18.59 19.37
N SER A 533 5.98 19.05 20.20
CA SER A 533 7.01 18.19 20.80
C SER A 533 6.38 17.05 21.59
N TYR A 534 5.33 17.33 22.37
CA TYR A 534 4.60 16.29 23.12
C TYR A 534 4.01 15.19 22.23
N GLN A 535 3.32 15.55 21.14
CA GLN A 535 2.74 14.58 20.20
C GLN A 535 3.83 13.77 19.50
N VAL A 536 4.93 14.42 19.14
CA VAL A 536 6.08 13.79 18.48
C VAL A 536 6.81 12.84 19.43
N ASP A 537 7.05 13.24 20.67
CA ASP A 537 7.77 12.42 21.66
C ASP A 537 6.95 11.21 22.09
N ASN A 538 5.64 11.36 22.26
CA ASN A 538 4.74 10.23 22.48
C ASN A 538 4.77 9.23 21.33
N PHE A 539 4.75 9.73 20.09
CA PHE A 539 4.84 8.87 18.91
C PHE A 539 6.18 8.15 18.80
N LYS A 540 7.30 8.85 19.06
CA LYS A 540 8.63 8.24 19.10
C LYS A 540 8.70 7.16 20.16
N SER A 541 8.27 7.46 21.39
CA SER A 541 8.22 6.50 22.50
C SER A 541 7.39 5.26 22.16
N LEU A 542 6.23 5.43 21.55
CA LEU A 542 5.40 4.32 21.08
C LEU A 542 6.15 3.44 20.08
N CYS A 543 6.95 4.04 19.19
CA CYS A 543 7.67 3.28 18.18
C CYS A 543 8.90 2.56 18.76
N THR A 544 9.65 3.22 19.64
CA THR A 544 10.91 2.70 20.21
C THR A 544 10.72 1.73 21.38
N THR A 545 9.50 1.59 21.91
CA THR A 545 9.16 0.58 22.93
C THR A 545 8.82 -0.79 22.33
N TRP A 546 8.86 -0.92 21.00
CA TRP A 546 8.64 -2.19 20.32
C TRP A 546 9.76 -3.19 20.60
N GLU A 547 9.42 -4.44 20.90
CA GLU A 547 10.39 -5.49 21.29
C GLU A 547 11.47 -5.77 20.22
N LYS A 548 11.14 -5.58 18.94
CA LYS A 548 12.09 -5.76 17.82
C LYS A 548 12.86 -4.48 17.47
N TYR A 549 12.70 -3.39 18.23
CA TYR A 549 13.47 -2.16 18.02
C TYR A 549 14.90 -2.32 18.53
N ASP A 550 15.84 -2.26 17.59
CA ASP A 550 17.28 -2.17 17.88
C ASP A 550 17.78 -0.73 17.67
N PRO A 551 18.24 -0.01 18.71
CA PRO A 551 18.73 1.36 18.59
C PRO A 551 20.06 1.51 17.84
N THR A 552 20.81 0.41 17.63
CA THR A 552 22.06 0.42 16.87
C THR A 552 21.79 0.38 15.36
N LEU A 553 20.70 -0.27 14.96
CA LEU A 553 20.30 -0.44 13.57
C LEU A 553 19.19 0.52 13.14
N ASN A 554 18.26 0.86 14.03
CA ASN A 554 17.04 1.57 13.71
C ASN A 554 17.06 3.00 14.24
N CYS A 555 16.61 3.95 13.42
CA CYS A 555 16.41 5.32 13.84
C CYS A 555 15.05 5.86 13.35
N LEU A 556 14.50 6.79 14.12
CA LEU A 556 13.25 7.50 13.84
C LEU A 556 13.42 8.99 14.11
N ALA A 557 13.30 9.79 13.05
CA ALA A 557 13.27 11.24 13.12
C ALA A 557 11.90 11.78 12.71
N VAL A 558 11.50 12.89 13.33
CA VAL A 558 10.27 13.61 12.99
C VAL A 558 10.61 15.08 12.84
N GLN A 559 10.25 15.67 11.71
CA GLN A 559 10.66 17.02 11.33
C GLN A 559 9.52 17.89 10.86
N HIS A 560 9.60 19.17 11.18
CA HIS A 560 8.68 20.19 10.66
C HIS A 560 9.27 20.81 9.39
N VAL A 561 8.57 20.67 8.28
CA VAL A 561 9.04 21.10 6.96
C VAL A 561 8.04 22.08 6.37
N ARG A 562 8.53 23.22 5.86
CA ARG A 562 7.71 24.14 5.07
C ARG A 562 7.59 23.63 3.64
N SER A 563 6.50 23.96 2.95
CA SER A 563 6.24 23.48 1.59
C SER A 563 7.40 23.70 0.60
N PHE A 564 8.13 24.81 0.71
CA PHE A 564 9.27 25.13 -0.14
C PHE A 564 10.58 24.41 0.25
N ASN A 565 10.61 23.72 1.40
CA ASN A 565 11.73 22.92 1.89
C ASN A 565 11.53 21.40 1.66
N LEU A 566 10.41 20.99 1.07
CA LEU A 566 10.20 19.58 0.72
C LEU A 566 11.30 19.08 -0.23
N PRO A 567 11.73 17.81 -0.14
CA PRO A 567 12.65 17.21 -1.11
C PRO A 567 12.14 17.29 -2.55
N ASP A 568 13.02 17.24 -3.55
CA ASP A 568 12.59 17.38 -4.96
C ASP A 568 11.91 16.12 -5.51
N ASP A 569 12.19 14.95 -4.93
CA ASP A 569 11.64 13.65 -5.36
C ASP A 569 10.15 13.44 -5.03
N VAL A 570 9.57 14.30 -4.17
CA VAL A 570 8.11 14.25 -3.92
C VAL A 570 7.29 14.90 -5.02
N PHE A 571 7.93 15.60 -5.97
CA PHE A 571 7.31 16.26 -7.10
C PHE A 571 7.47 15.42 -8.37
N GLU A 572 6.37 15.17 -9.07
CA GLU A 572 6.41 14.48 -10.36
C GLU A 572 6.86 15.42 -11.49
N PRO A 573 7.36 14.87 -12.63
CA PRO A 573 7.73 15.67 -13.79
C PRO A 573 6.61 16.64 -14.22
N GLY A 574 6.94 17.93 -14.27
CA GLY A 574 6.00 19.01 -14.62
C GLY A 574 5.33 19.69 -13.42
N GLU A 575 5.41 19.12 -12.21
CA GLU A 575 4.96 19.80 -10.99
C GLU A 575 5.95 20.90 -10.59
N LYS A 576 5.41 22.03 -10.11
CA LYS A 576 6.23 23.15 -9.63
C LYS A 576 6.31 23.12 -8.12
N LYS A 577 7.52 22.94 -7.61
CA LYS A 577 7.82 23.08 -6.18
C LYS A 577 7.46 24.50 -5.68
N PRO A 578 6.79 24.62 -4.53
CA PRO A 578 6.48 25.92 -3.93
C PRO A 578 7.76 26.73 -3.66
N GLN A 579 7.72 28.03 -3.94
CA GLN A 579 8.85 28.93 -3.71
C GLN A 579 8.70 29.71 -2.40
N LYS A 580 9.83 30.04 -1.79
CA LYS A 580 9.86 30.90 -0.60
C LYS A 580 9.27 32.28 -0.95
N PRO A 581 8.35 32.83 -0.14
CA PRO A 581 7.85 34.19 -0.36
C PRO A 581 9.03 35.17 -0.41
N GLN A 582 9.16 35.92 -1.51
CA GLN A 582 10.16 36.98 -1.58
C GLN A 582 9.81 38.05 -0.53
N LYS A 583 10.74 38.36 0.38
CA LYS A 583 10.57 39.50 1.30
C LYS A 583 10.42 40.76 0.45
N ARG A 584 9.26 41.41 0.50
CA ARG A 584 9.16 42.82 0.09
C ARG A 584 10.07 43.61 1.05
N GLN A 585 11.23 44.05 0.55
CA GLN A 585 12.00 45.08 1.25
C GLN A 585 11.12 46.33 1.26
N ALA A 586 10.62 46.70 2.44
CA ALA A 586 10.14 48.05 2.67
C ALA A 586 11.38 48.95 2.69
N ASN A 587 11.59 49.71 1.62
CA ASN A 587 12.49 50.85 1.70
C ASN A 587 11.84 51.89 2.63
N ALA A 588 12.66 52.56 3.43
CA ALA A 588 12.26 53.53 4.45
C ALA A 588 11.59 54.81 3.90
N ASN A 589 11.13 54.83 2.64
CA ASN A 589 10.30 55.89 2.10
C ASN A 589 9.16 55.26 1.28
N GLY A 590 7.93 55.41 1.76
CA GLY A 590 6.72 54.72 1.31
C GLY A 590 6.33 54.90 -0.15
N SER A 591 7.04 54.24 -1.06
CA SER A 591 6.56 53.97 -2.42
C SER A 591 6.97 52.55 -2.84
N ALA A 592 5.96 51.74 -3.18
CA ALA A 592 6.17 50.37 -3.63
C ALA A 592 6.53 50.38 -5.13
N GLN A 593 7.80 50.14 -5.46
CA GLN A 593 8.18 49.73 -6.83
C GLN A 593 8.44 48.23 -6.89
N ILE A 594 7.70 47.56 -7.76
CA ILE A 594 7.94 46.17 -8.16
C ILE A 594 9.19 46.17 -9.04
N LYS A 595 10.27 45.51 -8.60
CA LYS A 595 11.43 45.22 -9.47
C LYS A 595 10.98 44.29 -10.61
N LYS A 596 10.75 44.88 -11.79
CA LYS A 596 10.68 44.16 -13.06
C LYS A 596 12.01 43.45 -13.31
N ARG A 597 11.93 42.20 -13.79
CA ARG A 597 13.05 41.45 -14.35
C ARG A 597 13.70 42.23 -15.50
N SER A 598 15.03 42.20 -15.57
CA SER A 598 15.77 42.46 -16.80
C SER A 598 15.46 41.36 -17.81
N ALA A 599 14.88 41.73 -18.95
CA ALA A 599 14.81 40.89 -20.13
C ALA A 599 16.05 41.21 -21.00
N SER A 600 16.86 40.19 -21.27
CA SER A 600 17.71 40.11 -22.46
C SER A 600 16.90 39.33 -23.51
N GLU A 601 16.28 40.06 -24.44
CA GLU A 601 16.66 40.19 -25.86
C GLU A 601 16.17 39.02 -26.72
N GLU A 602 15.03 39.24 -27.38
CA GLU A 602 14.96 39.10 -28.84
C GLU A 602 13.84 39.98 -29.43
N ASN A 603 14.08 40.39 -30.66
CA ASN A 603 13.67 41.64 -31.30
C ASN A 603 12.32 41.53 -32.03
N GLN A 604 11.51 42.60 -32.04
CA GLN A 604 10.78 43.16 -33.21
C GLN A 604 9.77 44.26 -32.82
N GLN A 605 9.81 45.36 -33.57
CA GLN A 605 9.03 46.60 -33.40
C GLN A 605 7.49 46.42 -33.56
N PRO A 606 6.66 47.28 -32.93
CA PRO A 606 5.20 47.27 -33.08
C PRO A 606 4.72 48.19 -34.24
N PRO A 607 3.58 47.89 -34.90
CA PRO A 607 2.96 48.84 -35.82
C PRO A 607 2.16 49.92 -35.06
N ALA A 608 2.05 51.07 -35.71
CA ALA A 608 1.57 52.34 -35.19
C ALA A 608 0.09 52.36 -34.74
N LYS A 609 -0.17 53.17 -33.70
CA LYS A 609 -1.51 53.58 -33.24
C LYS A 609 -2.22 54.41 -34.31
N ARG A 610 -3.48 54.08 -34.60
CA ARG A 610 -4.45 54.99 -35.23
C ARG A 610 -5.40 55.53 -34.16
N GLN A 611 -5.53 56.85 -34.14
CA GLN A 611 -6.36 57.66 -33.23
C GLN A 611 -7.85 57.33 -33.37
N GLN A 612 -8.56 57.30 -32.24
CA GLN A 612 -10.02 57.42 -32.20
C GLN A 612 -10.41 58.90 -32.28
N ALA A 613 -11.33 59.22 -33.19
CA ALA A 613 -12.05 60.48 -33.22
C ALA A 613 -13.40 60.31 -32.51
N SER A 614 -13.72 61.32 -31.70
CA SER A 614 -15.00 61.59 -31.06
C SER A 614 -16.11 61.86 -32.08
N VAL A 615 -17.33 61.35 -31.85
CA VAL A 615 -18.56 61.97 -32.34
C VAL A 615 -19.65 61.89 -31.27
N THR A 616 -20.25 63.04 -31.03
CA THR A 616 -21.33 63.40 -30.11
C THR A 616 -22.70 62.92 -30.61
N ALA A 617 -23.68 62.96 -29.69
CA ALA A 617 -25.08 62.56 -29.84
C ALA A 617 -25.89 63.28 -30.95
N ALA A 618 -26.90 62.57 -31.47
CA ALA A 618 -28.24 63.08 -31.83
C ALA A 618 -29.16 61.88 -32.15
N GLY A 619 -30.39 61.88 -31.60
CA GLY A 619 -31.46 60.94 -31.93
C GLY A 619 -32.10 60.30 -30.71
#